data_AF-A0A151QPN0-F1
#
_entry.id   AF-A0A151QPN0-F1
#
_cell.length_a   1.000
_cell.length_b   1.000
_cell.length_c   1.000
_cell.angle_alpha   90.00
_cell.angle_beta   90.00
_cell.angle_gamma   90.00
#
_symmetry.space_group_name_H-M   'P 1'
#
loop_
_entity.id
_entity.type
_entity.pdbx_description
1 polymer ?
#
loop_
_entity_poly.entity_id
_entity_poly.type
_entity_poly.pdbx_seq_one_letter_code
_entity_poly.pdbx_strand_id
1 'polypeptide(L)' 'MRDTLALTYEGSLEVKRNKLSLLARKYELFEMEESESIQAMFGRFQSIVNELSFLGRTYDNFDHIDKLLRSLPRK' A
#
# COMPACT_ATOMS: atom_id res chain seq x y z
N MET A 1 -17.74 16.51 26.93
CA MET A 1 -17.59 15.04 26.82
C MET A 1 -18.05 14.46 25.47
N ARG A 2 -18.69 15.22 24.56
CA ARG A 2 -18.95 14.76 23.17
C ARG A 2 -17.78 15.07 22.24
N ASP A 3 -17.07 16.16 22.49
CA ASP A 3 -15.95 16.65 21.68
C ASP A 3 -14.76 15.69 21.69
N THR A 4 -14.52 15.00 22.82
CA THR A 4 -13.41 14.03 22.95
C THR A 4 -13.66 12.77 22.13
N LEU A 5 -14.91 12.33 22.01
CA LEU A 5 -15.30 11.16 21.20
C LEU A 5 -15.24 11.49 19.70
N ALA A 6 -15.66 12.69 19.31
CA ALA A 6 -15.51 13.18 17.94
C ALA A 6 -14.03 13.30 17.53
N LEU A 7 -13.19 13.93 18.35
CA LEU A 7 -11.74 14.05 18.11
C LEU A 7 -11.02 12.70 18.01
N THR A 8 -11.40 11.72 18.84
CA THR A 8 -10.80 10.37 18.78
C THR A 8 -11.29 9.56 17.57
N TYR A 9 -12.54 9.76 17.16
CA TYR A 9 -13.10 9.11 15.97
C TYR A 9 -12.58 9.75 14.67
N GLU A 10 -12.51 11.07 14.60
CA GLU A 10 -11.90 11.83 13.50
C GLU A 10 -10.41 11.56 13.41
N GLY A 11 -9.69 11.53 14.54
CA GLY A 11 -8.30 11.08 14.58
C GLY A 11 -8.12 9.65 14.09
N SER A 12 -9.04 8.74 14.40
CA SER A 12 -9.01 7.36 13.87
C SER A 12 -9.27 7.31 12.35
N LEU A 13 -10.13 8.19 11.82
CA LEU A 13 -10.38 8.32 10.39
C LEU A 13 -9.20 8.97 9.66
N GLU A 14 -8.59 10.01 10.23
CA GLU A 14 -7.38 10.63 9.72
C GLU A 14 -6.19 9.67 9.73
N VAL A 15 -6.03 8.88 10.79
CA VAL A 15 -5.00 7.83 10.86
C VAL A 15 -5.21 6.78 9.78
N LYS A 16 -6.45 6.32 9.57
CA LYS A 16 -6.78 5.39 8.47
C LYS A 16 -6.47 6.00 7.10
N ARG A 17 -6.88 7.26 6.85
CA ARG A 17 -6.61 7.97 5.59
C ARG A 17 -5.12 8.20 5.36
N ASN A 18 -4.38 8.62 6.39
CA ASN A 18 -2.93 8.80 6.32
C ASN A 18 -2.22 7.48 6.04
N LYS A 19 -2.63 6.39 6.71
CA LYS A 19 -2.09 5.05 6.44
C LYS A 19 -2.37 4.59 5.02
N LEU A 20 -3.59 4.82 4.53
CA LEU A 20 -3.99 4.53 3.14
C LEU A 20 -3.14 5.31 2.14
N SER A 21 -2.95 6.60 2.38
CA SER A 21 -2.14 7.49 1.53
C SER A 21 -0.67 7.05 1.53
N LEU A 22 -0.12 6.71 2.69
CA LEU A 22 1.24 6.19 2.82
C LEU A 22 1.44 4.88 2.07
N LEU A 23 0.51 3.93 2.22
CA LEU A 23 0.56 2.64 1.52
C LEU A 23 0.38 2.80 0.02
N ALA A 24 -0.51 3.69 -0.42
CA ALA A 24 -0.68 4.00 -1.84
C ALA A 24 0.61 4.59 -2.42
N ARG A 25 1.26 5.51 -1.70
CA ARG A 25 2.56 6.05 -2.12
C ARG A 25 3.65 4.98 -2.16
N LYS A 26 3.70 4.06 -1.18
CA LYS A 26 4.61 2.91 -1.20
C LYS A 26 4.36 1.98 -2.38
N TYR A 27 3.10 1.77 -2.73
CA TYR A 27 2.70 1.00 -3.90
C TYR A 27 3.09 1.69 -5.20
N GLU A 28 2.90 3.01 -5.30
CA GLU A 28 3.25 3.79 -6.48
C GLU A 28 4.77 3.92 -6.70
N LEU A 29 5.54 4.04 -5.62
CA LEU A 29 7.01 4.09 -5.65
C LEU A 29 7.65 2.70 -5.49
N PHE A 30 6.86 1.64 -5.65
CA PHE A 30 7.37 0.29 -5.48
C PHE A 30 8.31 -0.07 -6.62
N GLU A 31 9.57 -0.30 -6.28
CA GLU A 31 10.62 -0.75 -7.19
C GLU A 31 11.35 -1.94 -6.58
N MET A 32 11.81 -2.84 -7.45
CA MET A 32 12.68 -3.94 -7.06
C MET A 32 14.09 -3.40 -6.80
N GLU A 33 14.68 -3.77 -5.66
CA GLU A 33 16.09 -3.47 -5.41
C GLU A 33 16.98 -4.43 -6.19
N GLU A 34 18.13 -3.96 -6.68
CA GLU A 34 19.05 -4.76 -7.50
C GLU A 34 19.61 -6.00 -6.77
N SER A 35 19.70 -5.94 -5.44
CA SER A 35 20.17 -7.02 -4.56
C SER A 35 19.04 -7.92 -4.06
N GLU A 36 17.78 -7.57 -4.32
CA GLU A 36 16.63 -8.31 -3.84
C GLU A 36 16.25 -9.45 -4.81
N SER A 37 15.77 -10.57 -4.27
CA SER A 37 15.20 -11.64 -5.10
C SER A 37 13.77 -11.32 -5.53
N ILE A 38 13.36 -11.82 -6.69
CA ILE A 38 11.98 -11.67 -7.19
C ILE A 38 10.95 -12.16 -6.16
N GLN A 39 11.26 -13.23 -5.41
CA GLN A 39 10.39 -13.75 -4.36
C GLN A 39 10.25 -12.79 -3.18
N ALA A 40 11.36 -12.20 -2.72
CA ALA A 40 11.33 -11.21 -1.65
C ALA A 40 10.57 -9.95 -2.08
N MET A 41 10.82 -9.48 -3.30
CA MET A 41 10.10 -8.36 -3.91
C MET A 41 8.60 -8.63 -3.98
N PHE A 42 8.20 -9.80 -4.49
CA PHE A 42 6.80 -10.18 -4.57
C PHE A 42 6.14 -10.27 -3.18
N GLY A 43 6.85 -10.78 -2.17
CA GLY A 43 6.37 -10.80 -0.79
C GLY A 43 6.11 -9.40 -0.21
N ARG A 44 6.99 -8.43 -0.49
CA ARG A 44 6.78 -7.01 -0.11
C ARG A 44 5.57 -6.43 -0.84
N PHE A 45 5.44 -6.69 -2.14
CA PHE A 45 4.32 -6.23 -2.94
C PHE A 45 2.98 -6.77 -2.42
N GLN A 46 2.89 -8.08 -2.17
CA GLN A 46 1.69 -8.71 -1.60
C GLN A 46 1.33 -8.15 -0.23
N SER A 47 2.33 -7.86 0.62
CA SER A 47 2.08 -7.24 1.92
C SER A 47 1.42 -5.86 1.79
N ILE A 48 1.90 -5.03 0.85
CA ILE A 48 1.31 -3.71 0.57
C ILE A 48 -0.13 -3.84 0.04
N VAL A 49 -0.36 -4.75 -0.91
CA VAL A 49 -1.70 -5.00 -1.49
C VAL A 49 -2.68 -5.51 -0.42
N ASN A 50 -2.23 -6.43 0.45
CA ASN A 50 -3.05 -6.92 1.55
C ASN A 50 -3.42 -5.82 2.55
N GLU A 51 -2.47 -4.94 2.92
CA GLU A 51 -2.77 -3.81 3.79
C GLU A 51 -3.72 -2.79 3.14
N LEU A 52 -3.59 -2.54 1.83
CA LEU A 52 -4.50 -1.68 1.08
C LEU A 52 -5.91 -2.25 1.03
N SER A 53 -6.03 -3.56 0.75
CA SER A 53 -7.30 -4.29 0.74
C SER A 53 -7.96 -4.28 2.13
N PHE A 54 -7.19 -4.49 3.19
CA PHE A 54 -7.67 -4.40 4.57
C PHE A 54 -8.23 -3.01 4.94
N LEU A 55 -7.66 -1.96 4.36
CA LEU A 55 -8.14 -0.58 4.54
C LEU A 55 -9.30 -0.21 3.59
N GLY A 56 -9.75 -1.13 2.74
CA GLY A 56 -10.88 -0.96 1.83
C GLY A 56 -10.54 -0.34 0.48
N ARG A 57 -9.26 -0.28 0.10
CA ARG A 57 -8.83 0.17 -1.24
C ARG A 57 -8.26 -1.02 -2.00
N THR A 58 -9.08 -1.58 -2.88
CA THR A 58 -8.67 -2.63 -3.80
C THR A 58 -8.28 -2.03 -5.14
N TYR A 59 -7.29 -2.60 -5.80
CA TYR A 59 -7.00 -2.34 -7.20
C TYR A 59 -7.34 -3.59 -8.01
N ASP A 60 -7.44 -3.45 -9.32
CA ASP A 60 -7.65 -4.61 -10.17
C ASP A 60 -6.39 -5.49 -10.21
N ASN A 61 -6.57 -6.78 -10.43
CA ASN A 61 -5.44 -7.69 -10.62
C ASN A 61 -4.57 -7.27 -11.81
N PHE A 62 -5.17 -6.69 -12.86
CA PHE A 62 -4.42 -6.15 -13.98
C PHE A 62 -3.54 -4.96 -13.58
N ASP A 63 -4.05 -4.03 -12.77
CA ASP A 63 -3.24 -2.92 -12.21
C ASP A 63 -2.08 -3.45 -11.36
N HIS A 64 -2.31 -4.52 -10.60
CA HIS A 64 -1.27 -5.16 -9.82
C HIS A 64 -0.17 -5.77 -10.69
N ILE A 65 -0.55 -6.48 -11.75
CA ILE A 65 0.40 -7.11 -12.67
C ILE A 65 1.16 -6.05 -13.47
N ASP A 66 0.50 -5.03 -14.02
CA ASP A 66 1.17 -3.93 -14.73
C ASP A 66 2.17 -3.22 -13.82
N LYS A 67 1.78 -2.96 -12.57
CA LYS A 67 2.67 -2.32 -11.59
C LYS A 67 3.89 -3.18 -11.27
N LEU A 68 3.68 -4.48 -11.06
CA LEU A 68 4.75 -5.43 -10.81
C LEU A 68 5.70 -5.54 -12.00
N LEU A 69 5.19 -5.55 -13.23
CA LEU A 69 6.01 -5.60 -14.43
C LEU A 69 6.86 -4.34 -14.61
N ARG A 70 6.33 -3.17 -14.23
CA ARG A 70 7.07 -1.88 -14.26
C ARG A 70 8.14 -1.77 -13.19
N SER A 71 7.98 -2.44 -12.06
CA SER A 71 8.93 -2.41 -10.94
C SER A 71 10.08 -3.41 -11.09
N LEU A 72 10.00 -4.30 -12.08
CA LEU A 72 11.11 -5.18 -12.44
C LEU A 72 12.23 -4.39 -13.14
N PRO A 73 13.51 -4.72 -12.85
CA PRO A 73 14.63 -4.12 -13.54
C PRO A 73 14.58 -4.50 -15.02
N ARG A 74 14.67 -3.49 -15.90
CA ARG A 74 14.83 -3.71 -17.34
C ARG A 74 16.25 -4.23 -17.56
N LYS A 75 16.38 -5.55 -17.71
CA LYS A 75 17.60 -6.17 -18.24
C LYS A 75 17.87 -5.68 -19.66
#